data_AF-A0A5N0ENK9-F1
#
_entry.id   AF-A0A5N0ENK9-F1
#
_cell.length_a   1.000
_cell.length_b   1.000
_cell.length_c   1.000
_cell.angle_alpha   90.00
_cell.angle_beta   90.00
_cell.angle_gamma   90.00
#
_symmetry.space_group_name_H-M   'P 1'
#
loop_
_entity.id
_entity.type
_entity.pdbx_description
1 polymer ?
#
loop_
_entity_poly.entity_id
_entity_poly.type
_entity_poly.pdbx_seq_one_letter_code
_entity_poly.pdbx_strand_id
1 'polypeptide(L)'
;MKSPVTSPNPHDPSLDQAVALHAAAVRLEEEFDGVIDDDAIEQFLRSAYDHVADHATIDTFLPLLAERYTREWLYAMVGHRDSGV
;
A
#
# COMPACT_ATOMS: atom_id res chain seq x y z
N MET A 1 -35.52 4.95 15.44
CA MET A 1 -34.29 5.21 14.66
C MET A 1 -33.22 4.24 15.10
N LYS A 2 -32.75 3.35 14.22
CA LYS A 2 -31.51 2.59 14.44
C LYS A 2 -30.44 3.33 13.65
N SER A 3 -29.51 4.00 14.32
CA SER A 3 -28.34 4.56 13.64
C SER A 3 -27.55 3.41 13.03
N PRO A 4 -27.04 3.53 11.79
CA PRO A 4 -26.08 2.57 11.31
C PRO A 4 -24.81 2.81 12.12
N VAL A 5 -24.54 1.93 13.08
CA VAL A 5 -23.17 1.74 13.54
C VAL A 5 -22.47 1.16 12.33
N THR A 6 -21.68 1.97 11.62
CA THR A 6 -20.70 1.46 10.67
C THR A 6 -19.82 0.51 11.48
N SER A 7 -20.05 -0.79 11.33
CA SER A 7 -19.09 -1.78 11.81
C SER A 7 -17.76 -1.43 11.14
N PRO A 8 -16.67 -1.25 11.90
CA PRO A 8 -15.37 -0.99 11.28
C PRO A 8 -15.12 -2.10 10.26
N ASN A 9 -14.83 -1.72 9.02
CA ASN A 9 -14.44 -2.70 8.02
C ASN A 9 -13.15 -3.36 8.55
N PRO A 10 -13.04 -4.70 8.60
CA PRO A 10 -11.81 -5.37 9.02
C PRO A 10 -10.57 -4.92 8.22
N HIS A 11 -10.75 -4.29 7.05
CA HIS A 11 -9.68 -3.72 6.23
C HIS A 11 -9.42 -2.22 6.46
N ASP A 12 -10.16 -1.55 7.36
CA ASP A 12 -9.85 -0.16 7.67
C ASP A 12 -8.58 -0.11 8.55
N PRO A 13 -7.51 0.58 8.11
CA PRO A 13 -6.30 0.67 8.90
C PRO A 13 -6.56 1.39 10.21
N SER A 14 -5.89 0.93 11.28
CA SER A 14 -5.81 1.71 12.52
C SER A 14 -5.15 3.06 12.24
N LEU A 15 -5.31 4.04 13.14
CA LEU A 15 -4.68 5.36 12.96
C LEU A 15 -3.15 5.25 12.76
N ASP A 16 -2.49 4.44 13.59
CA ASP A 16 -1.04 4.22 13.49
C ASP A 16 -0.67 3.58 12.14
N GLN A 17 -1.49 2.64 11.66
CA GLN A 17 -1.29 2.02 10.34
C GLN A 17 -1.53 3.02 9.21
N ALA A 18 -2.53 3.89 9.32
CA ALA A 18 -2.80 4.92 8.32
C ALA A 18 -1.64 5.93 8.23
N VAL A 19 -1.08 6.34 9.37
CA VAL A 19 0.12 7.20 9.41
C VAL A 19 1.32 6.47 8.81
N ALA A 20 1.52 5.20 9.14
CA ALA A 20 2.61 4.39 8.59
C ALA A 20 2.47 4.18 7.06
N LEU A 21 1.25 3.96 6.57
CA LEU A 21 0.95 3.84 5.14
C LEU A 21 1.21 5.15 4.39
N HIS A 22 0.81 6.29 4.96
CA HIS A 22 1.13 7.58 4.36
C HIS A 22 2.66 7.80 4.29
N ALA A 23 3.39 7.49 5.36
CA ALA A 23 4.84 7.60 5.33
C ALA A 23 5.49 6.63 4.32
N ALA A 24 4.89 5.45 4.10
CA ALA A 24 5.32 4.50 3.08
C ALA A 24 5.04 5.01 1.66
N ALA A 25 3.89 5.64 1.42
CA ALA A 25 3.56 6.26 0.14
C ALA A 25 4.62 7.30 -0.24
N VAL A 26 4.89 8.26 0.67
CA VAL A 26 5.93 9.29 0.47
C VAL A 26 7.29 8.69 0.13
N ARG A 27 7.72 7.62 0.81
CA ARG A 27 9.00 6.96 0.51
C ARG A 27 9.02 6.33 -0.88
N LEU A 28 7.91 5.72 -1.31
CA LEU A 28 7.81 5.08 -2.62
C LEU A 28 7.72 6.14 -3.74
N GLU A 29 6.97 7.22 -3.53
CA GLU A 29 6.91 8.37 -4.43
C GLU A 29 8.30 8.96 -4.66
N GLU A 30 9.06 9.19 -3.57
CA GLU A 30 10.46 9.65 -3.67
C GLU A 30 11.37 8.63 -4.40
N GLU A 31 11.16 7.33 -4.18
CA GLU A 31 11.97 6.24 -4.78
C GLU A 31 11.69 6.06 -6.29
N PHE A 32 10.46 6.35 -6.73
CA PHE A 32 9.99 6.16 -8.12
C PHE A 32 9.62 7.47 -8.84
N ASP A 33 10.08 8.61 -8.31
CA ASP A 33 9.82 9.95 -8.85
C ASP A 33 10.14 10.04 -10.35
N GLY A 34 9.20 10.60 -11.11
CA GLY A 34 9.30 10.74 -12.57
C GLY A 34 9.24 9.42 -13.35
N VAL A 35 9.10 8.26 -12.68
CA VAL A 35 9.00 6.94 -13.32
C VAL A 35 7.57 6.39 -13.25
N ILE A 36 6.91 6.55 -12.10
CA ILE A 36 5.53 6.11 -11.82
C ILE A 36 4.77 7.30 -11.21
N ASP A 37 3.50 7.49 -11.59
CA ASP A 37 2.66 8.54 -11.01
C ASP A 37 2.35 8.26 -9.53
N ASP A 38 2.39 9.31 -8.69
CA ASP A 38 2.14 9.22 -7.24
C ASP A 38 0.77 8.60 -6.93
N ASP A 39 -0.30 9.03 -7.62
CA ASP A 39 -1.66 8.48 -7.48
C ASP A 39 -1.72 6.96 -7.78
N ALA A 40 -0.83 6.48 -8.65
CA ALA A 40 -0.74 5.06 -8.95
C ALA A 40 -0.04 4.33 -7.79
N ILE A 41 1.08 4.87 -7.28
CA ILE A 41 1.80 4.32 -6.13
C ILE A 41 0.87 4.20 -4.91
N GLU A 42 0.09 5.25 -4.59
CA GLU A 42 -0.87 5.22 -3.49
C GLU A 42 -1.92 4.11 -3.66
N GLN A 43 -2.46 3.93 -4.87
CA GLN A 43 -3.45 2.88 -5.16
C GLN A 43 -2.85 1.47 -5.07
N PHE A 44 -1.62 1.28 -5.53
CA PHE A 44 -0.92 0.00 -5.41
C PHE A 44 -0.62 -0.32 -3.95
N LEU A 45 -0.18 0.67 -3.17
CA LEU A 45 0.08 0.50 -1.74
C LEU A 45 -1.20 0.16 -0.96
N ARG A 46 -2.32 0.82 -1.25
CA ARG A 46 -3.63 0.46 -0.67
C ARG A 46 -4.02 -0.97 -1.03
N SER A 47 -3.91 -1.34 -2.30
CA SER A 47 -4.25 -2.69 -2.77
C SER A 47 -3.36 -3.76 -2.11
N ALA A 48 -2.07 -3.48 -1.96
CA ALA A 48 -1.14 -4.36 -1.26
C ALA A 48 -1.50 -4.49 0.22
N TYR A 49 -1.89 -3.40 0.88
CA TYR A 49 -2.37 -3.42 2.27
C TYR A 49 -3.61 -4.31 2.44
N ASP A 50 -4.63 -4.13 1.60
CA ASP A 50 -5.85 -4.94 1.65
C ASP A 50 -5.50 -6.42 1.46
N HIS A 51 -4.64 -6.74 0.48
CA HIS A 51 -4.19 -8.10 0.22
C HIS A 51 -3.44 -8.74 1.40
N VAL A 52 -2.54 -8.02 2.07
CA VAL A 52 -1.83 -8.58 3.22
C VAL A 52 -2.71 -8.66 4.47
N ALA A 53 -3.65 -7.72 4.65
CA ALA A 53 -4.61 -7.71 5.75
C ALA A 53 -5.56 -8.92 5.70
N ASP A 54 -5.93 -9.38 4.51
CA ASP A 54 -6.75 -10.59 4.31
C ASP A 54 -6.12 -11.87 4.90
N HIS A 55 -4.79 -11.91 5.03
CA HIS A 55 -4.04 -13.14 5.31
C HIS A 55 -3.23 -13.08 6.62
N ALA A 56 -3.13 -11.92 7.26
CA ALA A 56 -2.29 -11.76 8.43
C ALA A 56 -3.00 -12.22 9.71
N THR A 57 -2.24 -12.89 10.58
CA THR A 57 -2.65 -13.19 11.96
C THR A 57 -2.10 -12.16 12.96
N ILE A 58 -1.23 -11.26 12.52
CA ILE A 58 -0.60 -10.19 13.32
C ILE A 58 -0.62 -8.89 12.52
N ASP A 59 -1.34 -7.89 13.03
CA ASP A 59 -1.63 -6.65 12.29
C ASP A 59 -0.50 -5.60 12.36
N THR A 60 0.44 -5.76 13.30
CA THR A 60 1.49 -4.77 13.59
C THR A 60 2.39 -4.47 12.38
N PHE A 61 2.60 -5.46 11.52
CA PHE A 61 3.54 -5.36 10.40
C PHE A 61 2.86 -5.08 9.06
N LEU A 62 1.53 -4.92 9.03
CA LEU A 62 0.77 -4.76 7.78
C LEU A 62 1.28 -3.61 6.90
N PRO A 63 1.53 -2.38 7.41
CA PRO A 63 2.04 -1.30 6.57
C PRO A 63 3.43 -1.59 5.98
N LEU A 64 4.30 -2.24 6.75
CA LEU A 64 5.66 -2.59 6.30
C LEU A 64 5.64 -3.68 5.22
N LEU A 65 4.75 -4.67 5.36
CA LEU A 65 4.56 -5.72 4.36
C LEU A 65 3.96 -5.16 3.08
N ALA A 66 2.96 -4.27 3.19
CA ALA A 66 2.35 -3.59 2.05
C ALA A 66 3.39 -2.76 1.26
N GLU A 67 4.21 -1.97 1.97
CA GLU A 67 5.29 -1.18 1.36
C GLU A 67 6.29 -2.08 0.62
N ARG A 68 6.75 -3.15 1.27
CA ARG A 68 7.70 -4.09 0.65
C ARG A 68 7.09 -4.73 -0.60
N TYR A 69 5.87 -5.24 -0.50
CA TYR A 69 5.21 -5.88 -1.63
C TYR A 69 5.07 -4.92 -2.82
N THR A 70 4.64 -3.68 -2.55
CA THR A 70 4.50 -2.64 -3.55
C THR A 70 5.84 -2.31 -4.20
N ARG A 71 6.89 -2.12 -3.40
CA ARG A 71 8.25 -1.84 -3.90
C ARG A 71 8.76 -2.91 -4.86
N GLU A 72 8.67 -4.19 -4.49
CA GLU A 72 9.13 -5.29 -5.35
C GLU A 72 8.36 -5.31 -6.68
N TRP A 73 7.05 -5.06 -6.63
CA TRP A 73 6.22 -5.03 -7.82
C TRP A 73 6.53 -3.82 -8.71
N LEU A 74 6.75 -2.64 -8.14
CA LEU A 74 7.18 -1.44 -8.89
C LEU A 74 8.52 -1.66 -9.59
N TYR A 75 9.52 -2.24 -8.91
CA TYR A 75 10.80 -2.59 -9.53
C TYR A 75 10.65 -3.57 -10.70
N ALA A 76 9.83 -4.61 -10.53
CA ALA A 76 9.56 -5.56 -11.60
C ALA A 76 8.93 -4.87 -12.82
N MET A 77 7.96 -3.98 -12.61
CA MET A 77 7.34 -3.21 -13.70
C MET A 77 8.32 -2.30 -14.43
N VAL A 78 9.15 -1.56 -13.68
CA VAL A 78 10.14 -0.66 -14.28
C VAL A 78 11.18 -1.46 -15.07
N GLY A 79 11.66 -2.58 -14.53
CA GLY A 79 12.58 -3.47 -15.23
C GLY A 79 12.00 -4.07 -16.53
N HIS A 80 10.69 -4.35 -16.57
CA HIS A 80 10.00 -4.74 -17.79
C HIS A 80 9.94 -3.59 -18.82
N ARG A 81 9.82 -2.34 -18.37
CA ARG A 81 9.74 -1.15 -19.24
C ARG A 81 11.07 -0.85 -19.95
N ASP A 82 12.19 -1.16 -19.31
CA ASP A 82 13.54 -0.99 -19.86
C ASP A 82 13.97 -2.14 -20.79
N SER A 83 13.23 -3.26 -20.82
CA SER A 83 13.55 -4.45 -21.62
C SER A 83 13.05 -4.37 -23.09
N GLY A 84 12.66 -3.19 -23.55
CA GLY A 84 12.30 -2.93 -24.95
C GLY A 84 13.49 -2.50 -25.81
N VAL A 85 14.36 -3.45 -26.17
CA VAL A 85 15.37 -3.32 -27.25
C VAL A 85 15.20 -4.47 -28.23
#